data_AF-A0A7R9NQA6-F1
#
_entry.id   AF-A0A7R9NQA6-F1
#
_cell.length_a   1.000
_cell.length_b   1.000
_cell.length_c   1.000
_cell.angle_alpha   90.00
_cell.angle_beta   90.00
_cell.angle_gamma   90.00
#
_symmetry.space_group_name_H-M   'P 1'
#
loop_
_entity.id
_entity.type
_entity.pdbx_description
1 polymer ?
#
loop_
_entity_poly.entity_id
_entity_poly.type
_entity_poly.pdbx_seq_one_letter_code
_entity_poly.pdbx_strand_id
1 'polypeptide(L)'
;PRTNALKEQAVTIAKNNVWHILSQHTPVELFEEFFSPEVYDIMTEETVRYSTDARSDHEFQTSAEEMKVFLGILILTGYHRVPSETDYWSDADDLAVPIVKNAISGSRN
;
A
#
# COMPACT_ATOMS: atom_id res chain seq x y z
N PRO A 1 40.92 -2.43 16.53
CA PRO A 1 40.82 -3.85 16.09
C PRO A 1 39.67 -4.61 16.77
N ARG A 2 39.65 -4.75 18.10
CA ARG A 2 38.61 -5.48 18.86
C ARG A 2 37.21 -4.85 18.76
N THR A 3 37.16 -3.53 18.69
CA THR A 3 35.93 -2.73 18.54
C THR A 3 35.27 -2.87 17.17
N ASN A 4 36.02 -3.16 16.10
CA ASN A 4 35.45 -3.44 14.78
C ASN A 4 34.88 -4.87 14.72
N ALA A 5 35.58 -5.85 15.28
CA ALA A 5 35.10 -7.24 15.33
C ALA A 5 33.77 -7.38 16.10
N LEU A 6 33.61 -6.65 17.21
CA LEU A 6 32.35 -6.64 17.98
C LEU A 6 31.19 -5.99 17.20
N LYS A 7 31.48 -4.92 16.44
CA LYS A 7 30.48 -4.28 15.56
C LYS A 7 30.07 -5.18 14.40
N GLU A 8 31.03 -5.85 13.76
CA GLU A 8 30.76 -6.80 12.67
C GLU A 8 29.92 -7.99 13.15
N GLN A 9 30.20 -8.49 14.36
CA GLN A 9 29.42 -9.56 14.97
C GLN A 9 27.98 -9.10 15.28
N ALA A 10 27.81 -7.90 15.83
CA ALA A 10 26.48 -7.32 16.07
C ALA A 10 25.67 -7.13 14.77
N VAL A 11 26.31 -6.65 13.70
CA VAL A 11 25.68 -6.52 12.37
C VAL A 11 25.27 -7.87 11.81
N THR A 12 26.11 -8.90 11.97
CA THR A 12 25.80 -10.25 11.50
C THR A 12 24.60 -10.85 12.24
N ILE A 13 24.55 -10.68 13.57
CA ILE A 13 23.40 -11.11 14.38
C ILE A 13 22.13 -10.38 13.94
N ALA A 14 22.19 -9.06 13.75
CA ALA A 14 21.04 -8.27 13.29
C ALA A 14 20.55 -8.76 11.91
N LYS A 15 21.46 -9.01 10.96
CA LYS A 15 21.09 -9.56 9.65
C LYS A 15 20.41 -10.93 9.76
N ASN A 16 20.97 -11.84 10.55
CA ASN A 16 20.39 -13.17 10.72
C ASN A 16 19.00 -13.12 11.34
N ASN A 17 18.77 -12.23 12.31
CA ASN A 17 17.45 -12.02 12.90
C ASN A 17 16.44 -11.49 11.87
N VAL A 18 16.85 -10.52 11.04
CA VAL A 18 16.01 -10.01 9.95
C VAL A 18 15.67 -11.12 8.95
N TRP A 19 16.66 -11.87 8.49
CA TRP A 19 16.43 -12.99 7.57
C TRP A 19 15.48 -14.04 8.16
N HIS A 20 15.62 -14.33 9.45
CA HIS A 20 14.73 -15.25 10.13
C HIS A 20 13.29 -14.72 10.11
N ILE A 21 13.05 -13.47 10.52
CA ILE A 21 11.72 -12.85 10.51
C ILE A 21 11.12 -12.84 9.10
N LEU A 22 11.89 -12.42 8.09
CA LEU A 22 11.45 -12.38 6.70
C LEU A 22 11.11 -13.77 6.15
N SER A 23 11.79 -14.82 6.62
CA SER A 23 11.54 -16.19 6.17
C SER A 23 10.29 -16.82 6.76
N GLN A 24 9.75 -16.29 7.87
CA GLN A 24 8.60 -16.84 8.57
C GLN A 24 7.27 -16.18 8.18
N HIS A 25 7.31 -15.11 7.39
CA HIS A 25 6.12 -14.35 7.01
C HIS A 25 6.01 -14.24 5.50
N THR A 26 4.78 -14.21 5.01
CA THR A 26 4.48 -13.78 3.65
C THR A 26 4.71 -12.27 3.50
N PRO A 27 4.93 -11.77 2.27
CA PRO A 27 5.06 -10.33 2.03
C PRO A 27 3.85 -9.52 2.53
N VAL A 28 2.65 -10.11 2.50
CA VAL A 28 1.41 -9.45 2.95
C VAL A 28 1.38 -9.36 4.48
N GLU A 29 1.71 -10.43 5.19
CA GLU A 29 1.78 -10.41 6.66
C GLU A 29 2.79 -9.37 7.16
N LEU A 30 3.97 -9.28 6.51
CA LEU A 30 4.96 -8.25 6.84
C LEU A 30 4.45 -6.83 6.57
N PHE A 31 3.62 -6.64 5.54
CA PHE A 31 3.02 -5.34 5.24
C PHE A 31 1.97 -4.95 6.28
N GLU A 32 1.15 -5.92 6.71
CA GLU A 32 0.09 -5.73 7.70
C GLU A 32 0.62 -5.41 9.10
N GLU A 33 1.90 -5.72 9.41
CA GLU A 33 2.58 -5.24 10.62
C GLU A 33 2.73 -3.70 10.64
N PHE A 34 2.76 -3.04 9.48
CA PHE A 34 2.83 -1.57 9.38
C PHE A 34 1.46 -0.94 9.12
N PHE A 35 0.63 -1.60 8.32
CA PHE A 35 -0.73 -1.19 8.00
C PHE A 35 -1.71 -2.10 8.73
N SER A 36 -1.83 -1.88 10.04
CA SER A 36 -2.76 -2.62 10.89
C SER A 36 -4.21 -2.21 10.61
N PRO A 37 -5.22 -2.98 11.06
CA PRO A 37 -6.63 -2.62 10.93
C PRO A 37 -6.94 -1.20 11.43
N GLU A 38 -6.34 -0.79 12.54
CA GLU A 38 -6.53 0.54 13.13
C GLU A 38 -6.01 1.66 12.22
N VAL A 39 -4.92 1.41 11.46
CA VAL A 39 -4.41 2.36 10.49
C VAL A 39 -5.41 2.54 9.34
N TYR A 40 -6.02 1.46 8.86
CA TYR A 40 -7.05 1.55 7.82
C TYR A 40 -8.30 2.28 8.30
N ASP A 41 -8.70 2.07 9.55
CA ASP A 41 -9.83 2.79 10.16
C ASP A 41 -9.57 4.30 10.22
N ILE A 42 -8.38 4.70 10.69
CA ILE A 42 -7.96 6.11 10.71
C ILE A 42 -7.95 6.68 9.30
N MET A 43 -7.34 6.00 8.33
CA MET A 43 -7.33 6.46 6.95
C MET A 43 -8.74 6.65 6.40
N THR A 44 -9.66 5.73 6.71
CA THR A 44 -11.06 5.78 6.28
C THR A 44 -11.77 7.00 6.87
N GLU A 45 -11.69 7.18 8.19
CA GLU A 45 -12.29 8.33 8.90
C GLU A 45 -11.77 9.66 8.34
N GLU A 46 -10.45 9.78 8.22
CA GLU A 46 -9.78 10.98 7.72
C GLU A 46 -10.15 11.30 6.28
N THR A 47 -10.28 10.29 5.42
CA THR A 47 -10.67 10.48 4.02
C THR A 47 -12.11 10.95 3.90
N VAL A 48 -13.04 10.36 4.66
CA VAL A 48 -14.44 10.81 4.69
C VAL A 48 -14.56 12.23 5.25
N ARG A 49 -13.82 12.53 6.33
CA ARG A 49 -13.79 13.86 6.92
C ARG A 49 -13.26 14.90 5.94
N TYR A 50 -12.16 14.59 5.23
CA TYR A 50 -11.63 15.46 4.19
C TYR A 50 -12.65 15.71 3.07
N SER A 51 -13.35 14.67 2.61
CA SER A 51 -14.38 14.82 1.58
C SER A 51 -15.51 15.76 2.03
N THR A 52 -15.97 15.58 3.25
CA THR A 52 -17.03 16.38 3.86
C THR A 52 -16.57 17.84 4.05
N ASP A 53 -15.43 18.05 4.70
CA ASP A 53 -15.01 19.38 5.16
C ASP A 53 -14.32 20.20 4.07
N ALA A 54 -13.51 19.55 3.23
CA ALA A 54 -12.69 20.23 2.21
C ALA A 54 -13.32 20.18 0.81
N ARG A 55 -14.13 19.16 0.51
CA ARG A 55 -14.76 19.01 -0.82
C ARG A 55 -16.26 19.27 -0.80
N SER A 56 -16.87 19.45 0.38
CA SER A 56 -18.31 19.60 0.56
C SER A 56 -19.12 18.44 -0.03
N ASP A 57 -18.50 17.27 -0.13
CA ASP A 57 -19.14 16.03 -0.57
C ASP A 57 -19.50 15.21 0.66
N HIS A 58 -20.73 15.43 1.13
CA HIS A 58 -21.29 14.77 2.30
C HIS A 58 -21.82 13.35 2.00
N GLU A 59 -21.92 12.98 0.72
CA GLU A 59 -22.39 11.66 0.30
C GLU A 59 -21.23 10.67 0.12
N PHE A 60 -20.01 11.18 0.00
CA PHE A 60 -18.81 10.36 -0.05
C PHE A 60 -18.69 9.48 1.19
N GLN A 61 -18.56 8.18 0.95
CA GLN A 61 -18.26 7.16 1.94
C GLN A 61 -17.25 6.19 1.35
N THR A 62 -16.39 5.65 2.22
CA THR A 62 -15.45 4.59 1.88
C THR A 62 -15.31 3.64 3.07
N SER A 63 -14.76 2.46 2.83
CA SER A 63 -14.52 1.42 3.83
C SER A 63 -13.04 1.12 3.99
N ALA A 64 -12.67 0.47 5.10
CA ALA A 64 -11.31 -0.01 5.32
C ALA A 64 -10.86 -0.99 4.21
N GLU A 65 -11.78 -1.81 3.71
CA GLU A 65 -11.54 -2.72 2.58
C GLU A 65 -11.24 -1.95 1.28
N GLU A 66 -12.02 -0.92 0.97
CA GLU A 66 -11.77 -0.05 -0.17
C GLU A 66 -10.44 0.72 -0.02
N MET A 67 -10.09 1.13 1.20
CA MET A 67 -8.80 1.76 1.49
C MET A 67 -7.63 0.81 1.28
N LYS A 68 -7.78 -0.46 1.66
CA LYS A 68 -6.79 -1.52 1.40
C LYS A 68 -6.60 -1.76 -0.09
N VAL A 69 -7.69 -1.78 -0.86
CA VAL A 69 -7.63 -1.87 -2.33
C VAL A 69 -6.92 -0.66 -2.92
N PHE A 70 -7.26 0.56 -2.48
CA PHE A 70 -6.63 1.79 -2.94
C PHE A 70 -5.12 1.78 -2.68
N LEU A 71 -4.68 1.40 -1.47
CA LEU A 71 -3.25 1.25 -1.16
C LEU A 71 -2.57 0.17 -2.01
N GLY A 72 -3.24 -0.96 -2.27
CA GLY A 72 -2.75 -1.99 -3.17
C GLY A 72 -2.50 -1.47 -4.59
N ILE A 73 -3.40 -0.62 -5.09
CA ILE A 73 -3.23 0.07 -6.37
C ILE A 73 -2.05 1.03 -6.31
N LEU A 74 -1.89 1.84 -5.25
CA LEU A 74 -0.74 2.74 -5.10
C LEU A 74 0.61 2.02 -5.11
N ILE A 75 0.69 0.85 -4.49
CA ILE A 75 1.92 0.02 -4.53
C ILE A 75 2.16 -0.47 -5.96
N LEU A 76 1.12 -0.96 -6.63
CA LEU A 76 1.20 -1.41 -8.02
C LEU A 76 1.65 -0.28 -8.95
N THR A 77 1.07 0.91 -8.84
CA THR A 77 1.41 2.05 -9.70
C THR A 77 2.78 2.65 -9.41
N GLY A 78 3.35 2.39 -8.24
CA GLY A 78 4.74 2.72 -7.94
C GLY A 78 5.75 1.85 -8.69
N TYR A 79 5.40 0.61 -9.01
CA TYR A 79 6.26 -0.37 -9.70
C TYR A 79 5.97 -0.46 -11.20
N HIS A 80 4.68 -0.54 -11.56
CA HIS A 80 4.21 -0.55 -12.94
C HIS A 80 4.12 0.88 -13.46
N ARG A 81 4.48 1.15 -14.72
CA ARG A 81 4.35 2.49 -15.30
C ARG A 81 3.59 2.43 -16.61
N VAL A 82 2.60 3.29 -16.74
CA VAL A 82 1.80 3.53 -17.95
C VAL A 82 1.97 4.99 -18.39
N PRO A 83 1.60 5.34 -19.64
CA PRO A 83 1.78 6.71 -20.15
C PRO A 83 1.04 7.79 -19.35
N SER A 84 -0.17 7.49 -18.84
CA SER A 84 -0.98 8.37 -18.00
C SER A 84 -1.60 7.59 -16.83
N GLU A 85 -1.82 8.23 -15.68
CA GLU A 85 -2.50 7.62 -14.53
C GLU A 85 -3.91 7.12 -14.86
N THR A 86 -4.60 7.81 -15.77
CA THR A 86 -5.92 7.37 -16.25
C THR A 86 -5.86 6.06 -17.02
N ASP A 87 -4.70 5.71 -17.59
CA ASP A 87 -4.56 4.53 -18.43
C ASP A 87 -4.68 3.22 -17.63
N TYR A 88 -4.47 3.27 -16.30
CA TYR A 88 -4.75 2.13 -15.41
C TYR A 88 -6.20 1.65 -15.47
N TRP A 89 -7.14 2.52 -15.86
CA TRP A 89 -8.55 2.22 -16.05
C TRP A 89 -8.97 2.21 -17.53
N SER A 90 -8.01 2.26 -18.46
CA SER A 90 -8.28 2.27 -19.89
C SER A 90 -9.06 1.02 -20.34
N ASP A 91 -9.93 1.22 -21.33
CA ASP A 91 -10.59 0.15 -22.08
C ASP A 91 -9.74 -0.33 -23.27
N ALA A 92 -8.64 0.36 -23.60
CA ALA A 92 -7.79 -0.01 -24.71
C ALA A 92 -7.00 -1.29 -24.40
N ASP A 93 -7.00 -2.25 -25.33
CA ASP A 93 -6.42 -3.58 -25.14
C ASP A 93 -4.92 -3.57 -24.79
N ASP A 94 -4.19 -2.54 -25.22
CA ASP A 94 -2.75 -2.37 -25.02
C ASP A 94 -2.37 -1.59 -23.75
N LEU A 95 -3.34 -0.92 -23.12
CA LEU A 95 -3.14 -0.09 -21.93
C LEU A 95 -3.91 -0.56 -20.71
N ALA A 96 -4.95 -1.38 -20.90
CA ALA A 96 -5.79 -1.85 -19.83
C ALA A 96 -4.98 -2.62 -18.77
N VAL A 97 -5.23 -2.30 -17.50
CA VAL A 97 -4.69 -3.03 -16.35
C VAL A 97 -5.87 -3.70 -15.63
N PRO A 98 -6.28 -4.93 -16.01
CA PRO A 98 -7.53 -5.53 -15.55
C PRO A 98 -7.63 -5.64 -14.02
N ILE A 99 -6.50 -5.87 -13.35
CA ILE A 99 -6.47 -5.95 -11.88
C ILE A 99 -6.87 -4.63 -11.21
N VAL A 100 -6.50 -3.48 -11.79
CA VAL A 100 -6.88 -2.15 -11.25
C VAL A 100 -8.34 -1.85 -11.58
N LYS A 101 -8.73 -2.04 -12.84
CA LYS A 101 -10.08 -1.78 -13.33
C LYS A 101 -11.16 -2.60 -12.60
N ASN A 102 -10.86 -3.85 -12.28
CA ASN A 102 -11.78 -4.73 -11.58
C ASN A 102 -11.82 -4.46 -10.06
N ALA A 103 -10.77 -3.85 -9.50
CA ALA A 103 -10.66 -3.61 -8.07
C ALA A 103 -11.36 -2.31 -7.62
N ILE A 104 -11.31 -1.25 -8.44
CA ILE A 104 -12.03 0.00 -8.18
C ILE A 104 -12.41 0.67 -9.52
N SER A 105 -13.57 1.32 -9.60
CA SER A 105 -13.99 2.06 -10.79
C SER A 105 -13.18 3.36 -10.94
N GLY A 106 -12.67 3.66 -12.14
CA GLY A 106 -11.84 4.85 -12.39
C GLY A 106 -12.55 6.19 -12.16
N SER A 107 -13.89 6.21 -12.12
CA SER A 107 -14.72 7.37 -11.79
C SER A 107 -14.80 7.68 -10.28
N ARG A 108 -14.17 6.86 -9.43
CA ARG A 108 -14.08 7.08 -7.97
C ARG A 108 -12.72 7.67 -7.54
N ASN A 109 -11.85 8.05 -8.50
CA ASN A 109 -10.57 8.72 -8.26
C ASN A 109 -10.66 10.24 -8.39
#